data_AF-A0ABD5N4X5-F1
#
_entry.id   AF-A0ABD5N4X5-F1
#
_cell.length_a   1.000
_cell.length_b   1.000
_cell.length_c   1.000
_cell.angle_alpha   90.00
_cell.angle_beta   90.00
_cell.angle_gamma   90.00
#
_symmetry.space_group_name_H-M   'P 1'
#
loop_
_entity.id
_entity.type
_entity.pdbx_description
1 polymer ?
#
loop_
_entity_poly.entity_id
_entity_poly.type
_entity_poly.pdbx_seq_one_letter_code
_entity_poly.pdbx_strand_id
1 'polypeptide(L)'
;MKQALLPVALTLILLSMIIDTGDAIESGDQEIEAAGRQPEAIAGIYPKCFKDTECGNVTNHTICLKDYIVIRHTTPRCVEPGTQDAICMHESRLEYLYWCADDEICVEGQDICQPKPTCTDNIKNREETGIDCGGTCKPCPTCENQVRDGNEEDVDCGGDCRPCEIACTRDESCGLAHWSKTYCGTDNNVYRDRIMYECIEPDTYDSWCKIRKQKLMTDYCGPVKECVNGECRQRWYEKASSWKKIEMTDEVPGDKYTVVTGHGEMDVRMYKP
;
A
#
# COMPACT_ATOMS: atom_id res chain seq x y z
N MET A 1 -60.96 -1.37 -38.16
CA MET A 1 -61.81 -2.37 -37.45
C MET A 1 -61.94 -1.93 -35.99
N LYS A 2 -63.16 -1.96 -35.42
CA LYS A 2 -63.54 -1.92 -33.98
C LYS A 2 -62.73 -0.99 -33.03
N GLN A 3 -63.31 0.11 -32.52
CA GLN A 3 -64.17 0.17 -31.30
C GLN A 3 -63.40 -0.14 -29.99
N ALA A 4 -63.60 0.55 -28.86
CA ALA A 4 -64.41 1.74 -28.56
C ALA A 4 -64.13 2.31 -27.14
N LEU A 5 -64.28 3.64 -27.02
CA LEU A 5 -64.92 4.42 -25.94
C LEU A 5 -64.43 4.41 -24.46
N LEU A 6 -64.38 5.65 -23.93
CA LEU A 6 -64.46 6.15 -22.53
C LEU A 6 -65.83 5.80 -21.86
N PRO A 7 -66.24 6.30 -20.64
CA PRO A 7 -65.58 7.20 -19.65
C PRO A 7 -65.72 6.82 -18.13
N VAL A 8 -65.00 7.59 -17.31
CA VAL A 8 -65.34 8.19 -15.99
C VAL A 8 -66.62 7.72 -15.24
N ALA A 9 -66.47 7.46 -13.94
CA ALA A 9 -67.52 7.69 -12.94
C ALA A 9 -66.93 8.20 -11.60
N LEU A 10 -67.40 9.35 -11.13
CA LEU A 10 -67.13 9.96 -9.82
C LEU A 10 -68.38 9.75 -8.95
N THR A 11 -68.24 9.26 -7.72
CA THR A 11 -69.37 9.18 -6.77
C THR A 11 -68.97 9.54 -5.34
N LEU A 12 -69.70 10.51 -4.79
CA LEU A 12 -69.71 10.95 -3.40
C LEU A 12 -70.97 10.37 -2.73
N ILE A 13 -70.84 9.63 -1.62
CA ILE A 13 -71.97 9.33 -0.71
C ILE A 13 -71.50 9.40 0.74
N LEU A 14 -72.21 10.20 1.54
CA LEU A 14 -72.19 10.21 3.01
C LEU A 14 -73.12 9.12 3.55
N LEU A 15 -72.80 8.45 4.68
CA LEU A 15 -73.61 8.52 5.91
C LEU A 15 -73.03 7.75 7.13
N SER A 16 -73.06 8.43 8.29
CA SER A 16 -73.49 7.95 9.63
C SER A 16 -72.87 6.71 10.35
N MET A 17 -72.34 6.99 11.57
CA MET A 17 -72.75 6.39 12.87
C MET A 17 -72.33 4.93 13.21
N ILE A 18 -72.08 4.45 14.46
CA ILE A 18 -72.04 5.03 15.84
C ILE A 18 -71.42 3.98 16.83
N ILE A 19 -70.83 4.42 17.97
CA ILE A 19 -70.53 3.70 19.27
C ILE A 19 -69.65 2.41 19.29
N ASP A 20 -68.58 2.45 20.10
CA ASP A 20 -68.34 1.55 21.26
C ASP A 20 -67.32 2.25 22.21
N THR A 21 -67.69 2.92 23.32
CA THR A 21 -67.88 2.47 24.73
C THR A 21 -66.69 1.82 25.47
N GLY A 22 -66.51 2.21 26.75
CA GLY A 22 -65.40 1.83 27.66
C GLY A 22 -64.75 3.07 28.31
N ASP A 23 -65.27 3.62 29.41
CA ASP A 23 -65.05 3.20 30.83
C ASP A 23 -63.58 3.31 31.28
N ALA A 24 -63.18 3.93 32.40
CA ALA A 24 -63.82 4.76 33.44
C ALA A 24 -62.71 5.70 34.00
N ILE A 25 -62.87 6.62 34.98
CA ILE A 25 -63.32 6.50 36.38
C ILE A 25 -63.62 7.92 36.90
N GLU A 26 -64.69 8.08 37.70
CA GLU A 26 -64.99 9.31 38.44
C GLU A 26 -64.23 9.42 39.78
N SER A 27 -63.72 10.61 40.08
CA SER A 27 -63.77 11.28 41.40
C SER A 27 -63.09 12.65 41.26
N GLY A 28 -63.55 13.73 41.87
CA GLY A 28 -64.71 13.93 42.73
C GLY A 28 -64.59 15.30 43.41
N ASP A 29 -65.27 16.29 42.83
CA ASP A 29 -65.73 17.59 43.35
C ASP A 29 -65.01 18.25 44.56
N GLN A 30 -64.59 19.52 44.41
CA GLN A 30 -65.47 20.65 44.75
C GLN A 30 -64.88 22.02 44.36
N GLU A 31 -65.79 22.97 44.11
CA GLU A 31 -65.55 24.33 43.56
C GLU A 31 -64.96 25.29 44.62
N ILE A 32 -64.51 26.51 44.31
CA ILE A 32 -65.34 27.70 44.05
C ILE A 32 -64.52 28.81 43.33
N GLU A 33 -65.18 29.47 42.37
CA GLU A 33 -65.09 30.87 41.88
C GLU A 33 -64.07 31.85 42.53
N ALA A 34 -63.53 32.90 41.91
CA ALA A 34 -63.43 33.42 40.53
C ALA A 34 -62.50 34.68 40.59
N ALA A 35 -62.14 35.42 39.53
CA ALA A 35 -62.44 35.37 38.11
C ALA A 35 -61.27 35.97 37.29
N GLY A 36 -61.08 35.54 36.04
CA GLY A 36 -60.01 36.05 35.16
C GLY A 36 -60.21 35.60 33.72
N ARG A 37 -61.08 36.31 32.98
CA ARG A 37 -61.57 35.92 31.64
C ARG A 37 -60.43 35.73 30.63
N GLN A 38 -60.02 34.48 30.39
CA GLN A 38 -59.31 34.10 29.16
C GLN A 38 -60.33 33.73 28.08
N PRO A 39 -60.10 34.09 26.80
CA PRO A 39 -60.94 33.59 25.71
C PRO A 39 -60.78 32.07 25.57
N GLU A 40 -61.85 31.43 25.14
CA GLU A 40 -62.06 29.98 25.19
C GLU A 40 -60.94 29.21 24.47
N ALA A 41 -60.17 28.44 25.23
CA ALA A 41 -59.11 27.58 24.69
C ALA A 41 -59.74 26.40 23.94
N ILE A 42 -59.51 26.34 22.62
CA ILE A 42 -59.78 25.14 21.84
C ILE A 42 -58.85 24.03 22.38
N ALA A 43 -59.44 22.97 22.91
CA ALA A 43 -58.70 21.91 23.58
C ALA A 43 -57.70 21.23 22.63
N GLY A 44 -56.44 21.15 23.05
CA GLY A 44 -55.42 20.29 22.43
C GLY A 44 -54.18 20.97 21.87
N ILE A 45 -54.12 22.31 21.81
CA ILE A 45 -52.97 23.03 21.24
C ILE A 45 -52.45 24.09 22.21
N TYR A 46 -51.44 23.71 22.99
CA TYR A 46 -50.65 24.66 23.78
C TYR A 46 -49.42 25.10 22.96
N PRO A 47 -49.22 26.41 22.73
CA PRO A 47 -48.03 26.91 22.03
C PRO A 47 -46.78 26.59 22.85
N LYS A 48 -45.67 26.22 22.18
CA LYS A 48 -44.43 25.82 22.90
C LYS A 48 -43.73 26.99 23.59
N CYS A 49 -43.99 28.23 23.14
CA CYS A 49 -43.47 29.44 23.74
C CYS A 49 -44.35 30.66 23.38
N PHE A 50 -44.34 31.65 24.27
CA PHE A 50 -44.92 32.99 24.10
C PHE A 50 -43.85 34.09 24.12
N LYS A 51 -42.65 33.81 24.67
CA LYS A 51 -41.52 34.76 24.78
C LYS A 51 -40.17 34.04 24.74
N ASP A 52 -39.14 34.75 24.28
CA ASP A 52 -37.76 34.24 24.19
C ASP A 52 -37.23 33.65 25.51
N THR A 53 -37.61 34.23 26.66
CA THR A 53 -37.22 33.78 28.00
C THR A 53 -37.78 32.42 28.41
N GLU A 54 -38.79 31.91 27.71
CA GLU A 54 -39.35 30.57 27.94
C GLU A 54 -38.58 29.50 27.17
N CYS A 55 -37.83 29.90 26.13
CA CYS A 55 -37.01 29.02 25.31
C CYS A 55 -35.62 28.71 25.89
N GLY A 56 -35.25 29.35 27.00
CA GLY A 56 -34.01 29.08 27.73
C GLY A 56 -33.31 30.34 28.23
N ASN A 57 -32.04 30.20 28.58
CA ASN A 57 -31.17 31.31 28.99
C ASN A 57 -30.15 31.63 27.88
N VAL A 58 -29.62 32.86 27.90
CA VAL A 58 -28.45 33.20 27.09
C VAL A 58 -27.24 32.41 27.60
N THR A 59 -26.52 31.74 26.71
CA THR A 59 -25.27 31.04 27.04
C THR A 59 -24.10 31.63 26.26
N ASN A 60 -22.94 31.69 26.92
CA ASN A 60 -21.69 32.16 26.34
C ASN A 60 -20.67 31.04 26.51
N HIS A 61 -20.23 30.43 25.41
CA HIS A 61 -19.15 29.43 25.44
C HIS A 61 -17.95 29.96 24.67
N THR A 62 -16.79 30.00 25.31
CA THR A 62 -15.51 30.11 24.60
C THR A 62 -15.32 28.85 23.77
N ILE A 63 -14.92 29.01 22.52
CA ILE A 63 -14.65 27.91 21.58
C ILE A 63 -13.47 28.26 20.68
N CYS A 64 -12.82 27.23 20.14
CA CYS A 64 -11.92 27.39 19.00
C CYS A 64 -12.67 27.64 17.69
N LEU A 65 -12.10 28.49 16.83
CA LEU A 65 -12.48 28.68 15.43
C LEU A 65 -11.21 28.82 14.58
N LYS A 66 -10.64 27.68 14.16
CA LYS A 66 -9.23 27.60 13.74
C LYS A 66 -8.34 28.15 14.87
N ASP A 67 -7.34 28.96 14.56
CA ASP A 67 -6.40 29.56 15.52
C ASP A 67 -6.98 30.78 16.26
N TYR A 68 -8.29 31.01 16.22
CA TYR A 68 -8.97 32.06 16.97
C TYR A 68 -9.72 31.50 18.18
N ILE A 69 -9.56 32.17 19.31
CA ILE A 69 -10.40 32.01 20.50
C ILE A 69 -11.59 32.97 20.37
N VAL A 70 -12.80 32.42 20.31
CA VAL A 70 -14.03 33.23 20.14
C VAL A 70 -15.07 32.85 21.20
N ILE A 71 -15.88 33.81 21.65
CA ILE A 71 -17.08 33.52 22.43
C ILE A 71 -18.24 33.32 21.46
N ARG A 72 -18.88 32.15 21.49
CA ARG A 72 -20.21 31.93 20.92
C ARG A 72 -21.25 32.37 21.94
N HIS A 73 -21.87 33.51 21.68
CA HIS A 73 -23.07 33.94 22.39
C HIS A 73 -24.29 33.32 21.72
N THR A 74 -25.03 32.53 22.47
CA THR A 74 -26.24 31.84 22.01
C THR A 74 -27.44 32.45 22.73
N THR A 75 -28.32 33.12 21.98
CA THR A 75 -29.55 33.74 22.51
C THR A 75 -30.76 32.92 22.07
N PRO A 76 -31.61 32.43 23.00
CA PRO A 76 -32.84 31.76 22.64
C PRO A 76 -33.83 32.75 22.03
N ARG A 77 -34.64 32.29 21.08
CA ARG A 77 -35.74 33.04 20.47
C ARG A 77 -36.98 32.15 20.32
N CYS A 78 -38.14 32.70 20.64
CA CYS A 78 -39.43 32.13 20.27
C CYS A 78 -39.83 32.62 18.86
N VAL A 79 -40.02 31.70 17.93
CA VAL A 79 -40.56 31.99 16.58
C VAL A 79 -42.07 31.74 16.62
N GLU A 80 -42.84 32.64 16.01
CA GLU A 80 -44.32 32.69 16.04
C GLU A 80 -44.94 32.59 17.45
N PRO A 81 -44.66 33.56 18.34
CA PRO A 81 -45.00 33.41 19.76
C PRO A 81 -46.51 33.34 20.01
N GLY A 82 -46.93 32.34 20.79
CA GLY A 82 -48.34 32.13 21.14
C GLY A 82 -49.21 31.50 20.05
N THR A 83 -48.66 31.08 18.90
CA THR A 83 -49.39 30.31 17.88
C THR A 83 -49.20 28.80 18.08
N GLN A 84 -50.04 27.98 17.44
CA GLN A 84 -49.87 26.52 17.39
C GLN A 84 -48.50 26.08 16.84
N ASP A 85 -47.91 26.91 15.99
CA ASP A 85 -46.66 26.69 15.27
C ASP A 85 -45.45 27.28 16.03
N ALA A 86 -45.66 27.81 17.23
CA ALA A 86 -44.61 28.37 18.09
C ALA A 86 -43.48 27.36 18.34
N ILE A 87 -42.24 27.76 18.04
CA ILE A 87 -41.03 26.96 18.26
C ILE A 87 -39.90 27.77 18.88
N CYS A 88 -39.13 27.10 19.74
CA CYS A 88 -37.88 27.65 20.27
C CYS A 88 -36.74 27.39 19.29
N MET A 89 -36.03 28.46 18.94
CA MET A 89 -34.81 28.45 18.15
C MET A 89 -33.70 29.18 18.91
N HIS A 90 -32.48 29.14 18.36
CA HIS A 90 -31.32 29.81 18.94
C HIS A 90 -30.64 30.64 17.86
N GLU A 91 -30.39 31.91 18.14
CA GLU A 91 -29.48 32.73 17.32
C GLU A 91 -28.09 32.68 17.96
N SER A 92 -27.05 32.48 17.13
CA SER A 92 -25.66 32.46 17.57
C SER A 92 -24.89 33.61 16.93
N ARG A 93 -24.18 34.40 17.73
CA ARG A 93 -23.18 35.36 17.26
C ARG A 93 -21.81 34.97 17.80
N LEU A 94 -20.76 35.21 17.01
CA LEU A 94 -19.38 35.02 17.40
C LEU A 94 -18.74 36.36 17.76
N GLU A 95 -18.02 36.39 18.88
CA GLU A 95 -17.24 37.53 19.34
C GLU A 95 -15.77 37.10 19.43
N TYR A 96 -14.90 37.71 18.62
CA TYR A 96 -13.48 37.36 18.60
C TYR A 96 -12.76 37.97 19.81
N LEU A 97 -12.10 37.14 20.62
CA LEU A 97 -11.33 37.59 21.78
C LEU A 97 -9.88 37.87 21.38
N TYR A 98 -9.17 36.84 20.92
CA TYR A 98 -7.77 36.89 20.51
C TYR A 98 -7.45 35.75 19.55
N TRP A 99 -6.28 35.81 18.91
CA TRP A 99 -5.71 34.73 18.10
C TRP A 99 -4.57 34.07 18.85
N CYS A 100 -4.36 32.78 18.61
CA CYS A 100 -3.17 32.06 19.06
C CYS A 100 -1.95 32.52 18.27
N ALA A 101 -0.77 32.53 18.88
CA ALA A 101 0.47 32.92 18.20
C ALA A 101 0.83 31.99 17.02
N ASP A 102 1.76 32.41 16.16
CA ASP A 102 2.20 31.62 14.99
C ASP A 102 2.79 30.25 15.37
N ASP A 103 3.29 30.11 16.60
CA ASP A 103 3.79 28.88 17.21
C ASP A 103 2.76 28.17 18.11
N GLU A 104 1.49 28.59 18.11
CA GLU A 104 0.39 28.03 18.89
C GLU A 104 -0.78 27.51 18.04
N ILE A 105 -1.58 26.63 18.63
CA ILE A 105 -2.86 26.12 18.11
C ILE A 105 -3.96 26.28 19.15
N CYS A 106 -5.21 26.41 18.68
CA CYS A 106 -6.38 26.37 19.54
C CYS A 106 -6.83 24.92 19.75
N VAL A 107 -6.85 24.46 21.01
CA VAL A 107 -7.18 23.06 21.33
C VAL A 107 -8.68 22.92 21.60
N GLU A 108 -9.42 22.30 20.66
CA GLU A 108 -10.87 22.07 20.81
C GLU A 108 -11.20 21.28 22.09
N GLY A 109 -12.17 21.77 22.86
CA GLY A 109 -12.63 21.14 24.12
C GLY A 109 -11.79 21.47 25.35
N GLN A 110 -10.63 22.11 25.17
CA GLN A 110 -9.97 22.90 26.23
C GLN A 110 -10.15 24.40 26.00
N ASP A 111 -10.40 24.82 24.75
CA ASP A 111 -10.77 26.18 24.32
C ASP A 111 -9.76 27.25 24.81
N ILE A 112 -8.48 26.88 24.70
CA ILE A 112 -7.30 27.70 25.01
C ILE A 112 -6.25 27.53 23.90
N CYS A 113 -5.42 28.57 23.72
CA CYS A 113 -4.21 28.45 22.92
C CYS A 113 -3.15 27.63 23.69
N GLN A 114 -2.49 26.72 22.98
CA GLN A 114 -1.31 26.02 23.45
C GLN A 114 -0.25 26.09 22.35
N PRO A 115 1.06 26.12 22.69
CA PRO A 115 2.09 26.03 21.67
C PRO A 115 1.97 24.74 20.85
N LYS A 116 2.60 24.68 19.68
CA LYS A 116 2.58 23.54 18.77
C LYS A 116 3.45 22.40 19.30
N PRO A 117 3.15 21.13 18.97
CA PRO A 117 4.10 20.06 19.17
C PRO A 117 5.33 20.31 18.30
N THR A 118 6.49 20.05 18.89
CA THR A 118 7.80 20.36 18.31
C THR A 118 8.41 19.10 17.74
N CYS A 119 7.96 18.72 16.54
CA CYS A 119 8.28 17.47 15.83
C CYS A 119 9.78 17.23 15.46
N THR A 120 10.72 17.87 16.14
CA THR A 120 12.18 17.84 15.92
C THR A 120 13.03 18.19 17.16
N ASP A 121 12.46 18.43 18.36
CA ASP A 121 13.23 18.86 19.55
C ASP A 121 13.58 17.72 20.53
N ASN A 122 13.38 16.47 20.11
CA ASN A 122 13.71 15.23 20.81
C ASN A 122 12.99 15.06 22.16
N ILE A 123 11.82 15.71 22.34
CA ILE A 123 11.00 15.56 23.55
C ILE A 123 9.54 15.27 23.20
N LYS A 124 9.06 14.07 23.57
CA LYS A 124 7.64 13.71 23.44
C LYS A 124 6.74 14.74 24.14
N ASN A 125 5.98 15.51 23.38
CA ASN A 125 5.03 16.49 23.93
C ASN A 125 3.69 16.59 23.17
N ARG A 126 2.66 17.05 23.90
CA ARG A 126 1.26 17.23 23.44
C ARG A 126 0.69 16.01 22.71
N GLU A 127 0.31 16.15 21.43
CA GLU A 127 -0.36 15.12 20.62
C GLU A 127 0.60 14.04 20.08
N GLU A 128 1.92 14.16 20.31
CA GLU A 128 2.90 13.18 19.87
C GLU A 128 2.66 11.81 20.55
N THR A 129 2.69 10.74 19.75
CA THR A 129 2.56 9.37 20.24
C THR A 129 3.92 8.74 20.55
N GLY A 130 4.99 9.22 19.91
CA GLY A 130 6.39 8.90 20.22
C GLY A 130 7.17 10.17 20.57
N ILE A 131 8.49 10.16 20.36
CA ILE A 131 9.30 11.39 20.39
C ILE A 131 9.27 11.97 18.97
N ASP A 132 8.96 13.26 18.83
CA ASP A 132 8.98 13.98 17.53
C ASP A 132 8.05 13.37 16.45
N CYS A 133 7.05 12.57 16.85
CA CYS A 133 6.17 11.82 15.95
C CYS A 133 4.78 11.53 16.53
N GLY A 134 3.79 11.38 15.64
CA GLY A 134 2.38 11.17 15.97
C GLY A 134 1.57 12.48 16.08
N GLY A 135 0.26 12.34 16.18
CA GLY A 135 -0.65 13.49 16.27
C GLY A 135 -0.62 14.34 15.00
N THR A 136 -0.13 15.58 15.11
CA THR A 136 0.06 16.50 13.98
C THR A 136 1.46 16.42 13.35
N CYS A 137 2.39 15.69 13.97
CA CYS A 137 3.70 15.38 13.42
C CYS A 137 3.63 14.24 12.39
N LYS A 138 4.77 13.90 11.78
CA LYS A 138 4.91 12.67 10.97
C LYS A 138 4.42 11.45 11.77
N PRO A 139 3.81 10.42 11.16
CA PRO A 139 3.51 9.17 11.86
C PRO A 139 4.76 8.63 12.57
N CYS A 140 4.60 7.99 13.73
CA CYS A 140 5.73 7.28 14.32
C CYS A 140 6.07 6.06 13.47
N PRO A 141 7.36 5.69 13.36
CA PRO A 141 7.78 4.51 12.63
C PRO A 141 7.17 3.25 13.26
N THR A 142 6.76 2.30 12.43
CA THR A 142 6.18 1.04 12.88
C THR A 142 7.03 -0.15 12.39
N CYS A 143 8.17 -0.33 13.05
CA CYS A 143 9.31 -1.21 12.74
C CYS A 143 9.08 -2.72 12.47
N GLU A 144 7.84 -3.17 12.25
CA GLU A 144 7.44 -4.55 11.93
C GLU A 144 6.17 -4.61 11.04
N ASN A 145 5.76 -3.50 10.38
CA ASN A 145 4.50 -3.39 9.64
C ASN A 145 4.62 -3.62 8.11
N GLN A 146 5.84 -3.82 7.59
CA GLN A 146 6.17 -4.01 6.18
C GLN A 146 5.89 -2.79 5.27
N VAL A 147 5.83 -1.58 5.85
CA VAL A 147 5.60 -0.32 5.16
C VAL A 147 6.61 0.70 5.67
N ARG A 148 7.44 1.24 4.77
CA ARG A 148 8.39 2.30 5.15
C ARG A 148 7.65 3.56 5.62
N ASP A 149 7.63 3.81 6.92
CA ASP A 149 6.99 4.97 7.54
C ASP A 149 7.84 5.67 8.61
N GLY A 150 7.32 6.76 9.19
CA GLY A 150 8.02 7.60 10.17
C GLY A 150 9.37 8.15 9.72
N ASN A 151 10.46 7.64 10.31
CA ASN A 151 11.85 7.98 9.97
C ASN A 151 12.68 6.76 9.50
N GLU A 152 12.02 5.71 9.03
CA GLU A 152 12.67 4.51 8.51
C GLU A 152 13.53 4.79 7.27
N GLU A 153 14.71 4.18 7.24
CA GLU A 153 15.69 4.32 6.16
C GLU A 153 15.49 3.27 5.06
N ASP A 154 14.93 2.12 5.43
CA ASP A 154 14.30 1.10 4.57
C ASP A 154 13.18 0.41 5.38
N VAL A 155 12.33 -0.41 4.75
CA VAL A 155 11.14 -1.02 5.38
C VAL A 155 11.47 -1.70 6.72
N ASP A 156 10.77 -1.30 7.79
CA ASP A 156 10.90 -1.85 9.14
C ASP A 156 12.31 -1.66 9.77
N CYS A 157 13.11 -0.68 9.32
CA CYS A 157 14.46 -0.44 9.84
C CYS A 157 15.02 1.00 9.62
N GLY A 158 16.07 1.33 10.38
CA GLY A 158 16.69 2.66 10.39
C GLY A 158 15.92 3.67 11.25
N GLY A 159 16.47 4.87 11.44
CA GLY A 159 15.86 5.88 12.30
C GLY A 159 15.75 5.41 13.76
N ASP A 160 14.53 5.39 14.31
CA ASP A 160 14.25 4.87 15.66
C ASP A 160 14.09 3.34 15.71
N CYS A 161 14.10 2.66 14.56
CA CYS A 161 14.02 1.21 14.47
C CYS A 161 15.39 0.53 14.59
N ARG A 162 15.41 -0.80 14.50
CA ARG A 162 16.67 -1.57 14.37
C ARG A 162 17.47 -1.06 13.15
N PRO A 163 18.81 -1.05 13.18
CA PRO A 163 19.60 -0.74 11.99
C PRO A 163 19.22 -1.63 10.80
N CYS A 164 19.14 -1.06 9.61
CA CYS A 164 18.95 -1.82 8.38
C CYS A 164 20.18 -2.67 8.06
N GLU A 165 19.98 -3.79 7.36
CA GLU A 165 21.05 -4.71 7.00
C GLU A 165 21.70 -4.27 5.68
N ILE A 166 22.98 -3.87 5.73
CA ILE A 166 23.77 -3.55 4.53
C ILE A 166 24.29 -4.86 3.95
N ALA A 167 23.81 -5.27 2.78
CA ALA A 167 24.22 -6.52 2.15
C ALA A 167 25.69 -6.49 1.69
N CYS A 168 26.20 -5.33 1.24
CA CYS A 168 27.62 -5.19 0.93
C CYS A 168 28.17 -3.76 1.08
N THR A 169 29.43 -3.71 1.55
CA THR A 169 30.24 -2.48 1.68
C THR A 169 31.35 -2.40 0.62
N ARG A 170 31.73 -3.55 0.03
CA ARG A 170 32.72 -3.70 -1.03
C ARG A 170 32.63 -5.08 -1.68
N ASP A 171 33.23 -5.26 -2.85
CA ASP A 171 33.22 -6.51 -3.63
C ASP A 171 33.57 -7.77 -2.83
N GLU A 172 34.57 -7.67 -1.94
CA GLU A 172 35.00 -8.80 -1.10
C GLU A 172 33.96 -9.22 -0.05
N SER A 173 33.08 -8.31 0.37
CA SER A 173 31.96 -8.61 1.29
C SER A 173 30.92 -9.53 0.61
N CYS A 174 30.77 -9.42 -0.71
CA CYS A 174 29.92 -10.32 -1.51
C CYS A 174 30.53 -11.70 -1.75
N GLY A 175 31.85 -11.83 -1.63
CA GLY A 175 32.56 -13.10 -1.78
C GLY A 175 33.92 -12.97 -2.48
N LEU A 176 34.76 -13.97 -2.27
CA LEU A 176 36.08 -14.03 -2.91
C LEU A 176 35.99 -14.57 -4.34
N ALA A 177 36.76 -13.94 -5.24
CA ALA A 177 36.86 -14.39 -6.63
C ALA A 177 37.46 -15.81 -6.72
N HIS A 178 36.77 -16.71 -7.41
CA HIS A 178 37.16 -18.11 -7.53
C HIS A 178 36.96 -18.63 -8.96
N TRP A 179 37.41 -19.86 -9.22
CA TRP A 179 37.27 -20.51 -10.51
C TRP A 179 36.11 -21.49 -10.51
N SER A 180 35.29 -21.47 -11.56
CA SER A 180 34.35 -22.56 -11.82
C SER A 180 35.09 -23.87 -12.13
N LYS A 181 34.34 -24.97 -12.11
CA LYS A 181 34.77 -26.21 -12.77
C LYS A 181 35.01 -25.95 -14.26
N THR A 182 35.87 -26.74 -14.89
CA THR A 182 36.06 -26.72 -16.34
C THR A 182 34.82 -27.23 -17.07
N TYR A 183 34.59 -26.74 -18.27
CA TYR A 183 33.48 -27.10 -19.15
C TYR A 183 33.89 -26.97 -20.62
N CYS A 184 33.11 -27.54 -21.53
CA CYS A 184 33.38 -27.47 -22.96
C CYS A 184 32.73 -26.24 -23.61
N GLY A 185 33.51 -25.52 -24.42
CA GLY A 185 33.02 -24.47 -25.29
C GLY A 185 32.38 -25.01 -26.56
N THR A 186 31.58 -24.18 -27.22
CA THR A 186 30.95 -24.47 -28.52
C THR A 186 31.96 -24.66 -29.66
N ASP A 187 33.20 -24.25 -29.44
CA ASP A 187 34.37 -24.32 -30.32
C ASP A 187 35.27 -25.54 -30.06
N ASN A 188 34.78 -26.56 -29.34
CA ASN A 188 35.49 -27.80 -29.01
C ASN A 188 36.74 -27.61 -28.12
N ASN A 189 36.87 -26.48 -27.41
CA ASN A 189 37.97 -26.23 -26.46
C ASN A 189 37.48 -26.25 -25.00
N VAL A 190 38.40 -26.40 -24.05
CA VAL A 190 38.08 -26.40 -22.62
C VAL A 190 38.15 -24.98 -22.07
N TYR A 191 37.14 -24.61 -21.30
CA TYR A 191 37.03 -23.32 -20.63
C TYR A 191 36.77 -23.49 -19.14
N ARG A 192 37.01 -22.42 -18.39
CA ARG A 192 36.43 -22.19 -17.06
C ARG A 192 36.09 -20.71 -16.91
N ASP A 193 35.14 -20.40 -16.03
CA ASP A 193 34.82 -19.02 -15.68
C ASP A 193 35.62 -18.61 -14.43
N ARG A 194 36.20 -17.41 -14.46
CA ARG A 194 36.49 -16.69 -13.22
C ARG A 194 35.18 -16.08 -12.74
N ILE A 195 34.72 -16.47 -11.56
CA ILE A 195 33.58 -15.89 -10.90
C ILE A 195 34.11 -14.76 -10.02
N MET A 196 33.60 -13.55 -10.23
CA MET A 196 33.87 -12.37 -9.42
C MET A 196 32.55 -11.81 -8.90
N TYR A 197 32.62 -11.10 -7.80
CA TYR A 197 31.50 -10.38 -7.21
C TYR A 197 31.77 -8.88 -7.33
N GLU A 198 30.72 -8.11 -7.55
CA GLU A 198 30.72 -6.65 -7.60
C GLU A 198 29.64 -6.18 -6.64
N CYS A 199 29.99 -5.33 -5.69
CA CYS A 199 29.03 -4.69 -4.81
C CYS A 199 28.41 -3.50 -5.56
N ILE A 200 27.08 -3.50 -5.67
CA ILE A 200 26.31 -2.39 -6.23
C ILE A 200 25.79 -1.55 -5.07
N GLU A 201 25.91 -0.22 -5.19
CA GLU A 201 25.53 0.77 -4.17
C GLU A 201 26.14 0.45 -2.79
N PRO A 202 27.48 0.43 -2.67
CA PRO A 202 28.16 0.08 -1.43
C PRO A 202 27.80 1.05 -0.29
N ASP A 203 27.73 0.50 0.92
CA ASP A 203 27.40 1.23 2.15
C ASP A 203 25.97 1.80 2.19
N THR A 204 25.05 1.35 1.32
CA THR A 204 23.62 1.67 1.36
C THR A 204 22.77 0.45 1.72
N TYR A 205 21.50 0.68 2.07
CA TYR A 205 20.53 -0.39 2.32
C TYR A 205 19.99 -1.02 1.03
N ASP A 206 20.01 -0.26 -0.07
CA ASP A 206 19.80 -0.77 -1.44
C ASP A 206 20.99 -1.61 -1.97
N SER A 207 22.06 -1.79 -1.17
CA SER A 207 23.24 -2.52 -1.59
C SER A 207 22.95 -3.97 -1.98
N TRP A 208 23.56 -4.46 -3.05
CA TRP A 208 23.40 -5.86 -3.46
C TRP A 208 24.60 -6.43 -4.23
N CYS A 209 24.73 -7.76 -4.15
CA CYS A 209 25.87 -8.49 -4.70
C CYS A 209 25.61 -9.00 -6.12
N LYS A 210 26.29 -8.40 -7.10
CA LYS A 210 26.20 -8.76 -8.51
C LYS A 210 27.31 -9.73 -8.91
N ILE A 211 26.92 -10.87 -9.48
CA ILE A 211 27.87 -11.89 -9.96
C ILE A 211 28.33 -11.54 -11.38
N ARG A 212 29.65 -11.39 -11.57
CA ARG A 212 30.30 -11.31 -12.89
C ARG A 212 31.03 -12.61 -13.20
N LYS A 213 31.01 -13.00 -14.48
CA LYS A 213 31.74 -14.17 -15.00
C LYS A 213 32.67 -13.76 -16.13
N GLN A 214 33.92 -14.17 -16.06
CA GLN A 214 34.91 -13.99 -17.12
C GLN A 214 35.34 -15.36 -17.65
N LYS A 215 34.86 -15.71 -18.85
CA LYS A 215 35.21 -16.96 -19.55
C LYS A 215 36.70 -16.94 -19.95
N LEU A 216 37.43 -18.00 -19.60
CA LEU A 216 38.85 -18.18 -19.93
C LEU A 216 39.07 -19.56 -20.57
N MET A 217 39.72 -19.60 -21.73
CA MET A 217 40.16 -20.87 -22.34
C MET A 217 41.32 -21.45 -21.54
N THR A 218 41.24 -22.73 -21.18
CA THR A 218 42.26 -23.43 -20.38
C THR A 218 43.00 -24.50 -21.15
N ASP A 219 42.36 -25.14 -22.14
CA ASP A 219 43.01 -26.12 -23.01
C ASP A 219 42.42 -26.04 -24.43
N TYR A 220 43.26 -26.30 -25.42
CA TYR A 220 42.91 -26.28 -26.84
C TYR A 220 42.97 -27.71 -27.38
N CYS A 221 41.81 -28.28 -27.72
CA CYS A 221 41.73 -29.70 -28.09
C CYS A 221 42.25 -29.96 -29.51
N GLY A 222 42.27 -28.95 -30.37
CA GLY A 222 42.72 -29.08 -31.76
C GLY A 222 41.85 -30.05 -32.60
N PRO A 223 42.39 -30.56 -33.73
CA PRO A 223 41.59 -31.32 -34.69
C PRO A 223 41.37 -32.80 -34.33
N VAL A 224 42.20 -33.37 -33.44
CA VAL A 224 42.22 -34.83 -33.14
C VAL A 224 41.64 -35.21 -31.78
N LYS A 225 41.44 -34.24 -30.88
CA LYS A 225 40.76 -34.42 -29.60
C LYS A 225 39.40 -33.74 -29.63
N GLU A 226 38.47 -34.26 -28.86
CA GLU A 226 37.17 -33.68 -28.59
C GLU A 226 37.08 -33.27 -27.12
N CYS A 227 36.44 -32.14 -26.84
CA CYS A 227 36.16 -31.75 -25.47
C CYS A 227 35.01 -32.59 -24.93
N VAL A 228 35.25 -33.33 -23.85
CA VAL A 228 34.25 -34.14 -23.15
C VAL A 228 34.30 -33.79 -21.68
N ASN A 229 33.18 -33.33 -21.12
CA ASN A 229 33.02 -32.99 -19.69
C ASN A 229 34.08 -32.03 -19.12
N GLY A 230 34.60 -31.10 -19.94
CA GLY A 230 35.61 -30.13 -19.52
C GLY A 230 37.06 -30.63 -19.59
N GLU A 231 37.32 -31.65 -20.42
CA GLU A 231 38.67 -32.19 -20.69
C GLU A 231 38.84 -32.51 -22.19
N CYS A 232 40.02 -32.28 -22.76
CA CYS A 232 40.33 -32.71 -24.13
C CYS A 232 40.67 -34.21 -24.19
N ARG A 233 39.73 -35.04 -24.65
CA ARG A 233 39.89 -36.50 -24.80
C ARG A 233 40.15 -36.86 -26.26
N GLN A 234 40.89 -37.92 -26.53
CA GLN A 234 41.04 -38.41 -27.90
C GLN A 234 39.67 -38.86 -28.42
N ARG A 235 39.35 -38.55 -29.69
CA ARG A 235 38.22 -39.19 -30.36
C ARG A 235 38.42 -40.70 -30.34
N TRP A 236 37.32 -41.45 -30.22
CA TRP A 236 37.30 -42.91 -30.16
C TRP A 236 37.78 -43.59 -31.47
N TYR A 237 39.09 -43.53 -31.73
CA TYR A 237 39.80 -44.45 -32.63
C TYR A 237 40.32 -45.66 -31.83
N GLU A 238 39.44 -46.28 -31.05
CA GLU A 238 39.79 -47.58 -30.46
C GLU A 238 39.95 -48.61 -31.59
N LYS A 239 41.20 -49.08 -31.75
CA LYS A 239 41.62 -50.19 -32.62
C LYS A 239 41.73 -49.91 -34.12
N ALA A 240 42.65 -49.02 -34.49
CA ALA A 240 43.52 -49.27 -35.65
C ALA A 240 44.72 -50.17 -35.25
N SER A 241 44.48 -51.23 -34.47
CA SER A 241 45.51 -52.14 -33.94
C SER A 241 45.94 -53.23 -34.93
N SER A 242 45.59 -53.08 -36.21
CA SER A 242 46.07 -53.94 -37.30
C SER A 242 46.73 -53.13 -38.40
N TRP A 243 47.90 -52.55 -38.08
CA TRP A 243 48.91 -52.30 -39.11
C TRP A 243 49.37 -53.65 -39.65
N LYS A 244 48.62 -54.21 -40.60
CA LYS A 244 49.03 -55.43 -41.28
C LYS A 244 50.21 -55.02 -42.17
N LYS A 245 51.43 -55.32 -41.71
CA LYS A 245 52.65 -55.14 -42.49
C LYS A 245 52.48 -55.94 -43.78
N ILE A 246 52.21 -55.25 -44.88
CA ILE A 246 52.20 -55.86 -46.21
C ILE A 246 53.67 -56.00 -46.57
N GLU A 247 54.22 -57.20 -46.37
CA GLU A 247 55.54 -57.51 -46.88
C GLU A 247 55.44 -57.58 -48.41
N MET A 248 56.11 -56.65 -49.08
CA MET A 248 56.18 -56.60 -50.54
C MET A 248 57.04 -57.76 -51.03
N THR A 249 56.40 -58.89 -51.33
CA THR A 249 56.99 -59.93 -52.17
C THR A 249 56.68 -59.62 -53.62
N ASP A 250 57.74 -59.35 -54.36
CA ASP A 250 57.88 -59.30 -55.81
C ASP A 250 57.34 -58.07 -56.58
N GLU A 251 58.04 -57.79 -57.67
CA GLU A 251 58.10 -56.49 -58.34
C GLU A 251 57.06 -56.36 -59.46
N VAL A 252 56.10 -55.43 -59.34
CA VAL A 252 55.45 -54.83 -60.52
C VAL A 252 55.16 -53.34 -60.26
N PRO A 253 55.69 -52.40 -61.06
CA PRO A 253 55.37 -50.99 -60.92
C PRO A 253 54.15 -50.59 -61.76
N GLY A 254 53.07 -50.13 -61.12
CA GLY A 254 52.05 -49.32 -61.83
C GLY A 254 50.59 -49.45 -61.37
N ASP A 255 50.22 -50.48 -60.61
CA ASP A 255 48.81 -50.75 -60.34
C ASP A 255 48.18 -49.81 -59.31
N LYS A 256 46.90 -49.48 -59.55
CA LYS A 256 46.03 -48.83 -58.56
C LYS A 256 45.66 -49.85 -57.48
N TYR A 257 45.71 -49.43 -56.22
CA TYR A 257 45.19 -50.23 -55.12
C TYR A 257 43.90 -49.61 -54.61
N THR A 258 42.78 -50.33 -54.76
CA THR A 258 41.50 -49.94 -54.18
C THR A 258 41.43 -50.48 -52.75
N VAL A 259 41.52 -49.59 -51.76
CA VAL A 259 41.41 -49.96 -50.35
C VAL A 259 39.94 -49.89 -49.95
N VAL A 260 39.32 -51.05 -49.78
CA VAL A 260 37.96 -51.14 -49.24
C VAL A 260 38.02 -50.91 -47.73
N THR A 261 37.44 -49.82 -47.26
CA THR A 261 37.23 -49.60 -45.82
C THR A 261 35.74 -49.69 -45.50
N GLY A 262 35.40 -49.83 -44.21
CA GLY A 262 34.01 -49.97 -43.74
C GLY A 262 33.08 -48.77 -44.04
N HIS A 263 33.59 -47.71 -44.69
CA HIS A 263 32.83 -46.55 -45.14
C HIS A 263 32.91 -46.28 -46.65
N GLY A 264 33.48 -47.21 -47.44
CA GLY A 264 33.54 -47.12 -48.90
C GLY A 264 34.92 -47.47 -49.47
N GLU A 265 34.95 -47.65 -50.79
CA GLU A 265 36.16 -47.88 -51.56
C GLU A 265 36.89 -46.56 -51.82
N MET A 266 38.21 -46.54 -51.55
CA MET A 266 39.08 -45.44 -51.96
C MET A 266 40.24 -45.94 -52.81
N ASP A 267 40.35 -45.37 -54.01
CA ASP A 267 41.46 -45.60 -54.94
C ASP A 267 42.71 -44.85 -54.45
N VAL A 268 43.75 -45.57 -54.09
CA VAL A 268 45.04 -44.99 -53.68
C VAL A 268 46.09 -45.28 -54.74
N ARG A 269 46.79 -44.24 -55.20
CA ARG A 269 48.01 -44.38 -56.01
C ARG A 269 49.22 -44.08 -55.15
N MET A 270 50.10 -45.07 -54.99
CA MET A 270 51.41 -44.85 -54.41
C MET A 270 52.40 -44.42 -55.50
N TYR A 271 53.12 -43.33 -55.25
CA TYR A 271 54.32 -42.98 -56.00
C TYR A 271 55.54 -43.45 -55.20
N LYS A 272 56.52 -44.04 -55.90
CA LYS A 272 57.82 -44.37 -55.30
C LYS A 272 58.53 -43.04 -54.94
N PRO A 273 59.21 -42.94 -53.79
CA PRO A 273 60.02 -41.77 -53.43
C PRO A 273 61.18 -41.56 -54.42
#